data_AF-A0A2B7GTY4-F1
#
_entry.id   AF-A0A2B7GTY4-F1
#
_cell.length_a   1.000
_cell.length_b   1.000
_cell.length_c   1.000
_cell.angle_alpha   90.00
_cell.angle_beta   90.00
_cell.angle_gamma   90.00
#
_symmetry.space_group_name_H-M   'P 1'
#
loop_
_entity.id
_entity.type
_entity.pdbx_description
1 polymer ?
#
loop_
_entity_poly.entity_id
_entity_poly.type
_entity_poly.pdbx_seq_one_letter_code
_entity_poly.pdbx_strand_id
1 'polypeptide(L)'
;METIRHVDGPGRFSHAALDRVSGYGDTHEVTEGAAEYLCDDRGFFERVQAMDVEFTEVDADDADGLEEKTVDELSDLAAEAEIEGRSGMNKDELIAALRED
;
A
#
# COMPACT_ATOMS: atom_id res chain seq x y z
N MET A 1 11.91 18.09 -7.97
CA MET A 1 10.53 18.60 -7.92
C MET A 1 9.79 17.76 -6.89
N GLU A 2 8.89 18.37 -6.13
CA GLU A 2 8.05 17.70 -5.13
C GLU A 2 6.58 17.79 -5.55
N THR A 3 5.79 16.77 -5.24
CA THR A 3 4.34 16.79 -5.46
C THR A 3 3.65 17.20 -4.18
N ILE A 4 2.81 18.23 -4.26
CA ILE A 4 1.99 18.69 -3.14
C ILE A 4 0.51 18.58 -3.49
N ARG A 5 -0.35 18.42 -2.48
CA ARG A 5 -1.80 18.39 -2.63
C ARG A 5 -2.45 19.46 -1.79
N HIS A 6 -3.41 20.17 -2.37
CA HIS A 6 -4.24 21.12 -1.64
C HIS A 6 -5.26 20.36 -0.81
N VAL A 7 -5.18 20.48 0.50
CA VAL A 7 -6.02 19.72 1.43
C VAL A 7 -6.85 20.61 2.34
N ASP A 8 -6.41 21.85 2.56
CA ASP A 8 -7.19 22.82 3.32
C ASP A 8 -7.00 24.29 2.89
N GLY A 9 -7.83 25.20 3.43
CA GLY A 9 -7.73 26.63 3.25
C GLY A 9 -8.74 27.24 2.26
N PRO A 10 -8.40 28.35 1.59
CA PRO A 10 -9.34 29.01 0.68
C PRO A 10 -9.57 28.12 -0.55
N GLY A 11 -10.84 27.80 -0.85
CA GLY A 11 -11.21 26.88 -1.94
C GLY A 11 -10.75 27.28 -3.35
N ARG A 12 -10.15 28.46 -3.51
CA ARG A 12 -9.34 28.85 -4.68
C ARG A 12 -8.05 29.47 -4.17
N PHE A 13 -6.95 28.74 -4.30
CA PHE A 13 -5.63 29.18 -3.90
C PHE A 13 -4.79 29.50 -5.15
N SER A 14 -4.20 30.69 -5.21
CA SER A 14 -3.38 31.14 -6.34
C SER A 14 -2.00 31.54 -5.84
N HIS A 15 -0.95 30.96 -6.43
CA HIS A 15 0.42 31.25 -6.07
C HIS A 15 1.33 31.10 -7.30
N ALA A 16 2.40 31.90 -7.38
CA ALA A 16 3.30 31.91 -8.54
C ALA A 16 4.05 30.59 -8.76
N ALA A 17 4.18 29.77 -7.71
CA ALA A 17 4.77 28.44 -7.81
C ALA A 17 3.81 27.37 -8.35
N LEU A 18 2.52 27.70 -8.50
CA LEU A 18 1.51 26.80 -9.05
C LEU A 18 1.26 27.18 -10.51
N ASP A 19 1.13 26.19 -11.38
CA ASP A 19 0.84 26.40 -12.81
C ASP A 19 -0.59 26.93 -13.05
N ARG A 20 -1.49 26.69 -12.09
CA ARG A 20 -2.90 27.10 -12.13
C ARG A 20 -3.44 27.43 -10.74
N VAL A 21 -4.62 28.04 -10.70
CA VAL A 21 -5.40 28.19 -9.47
C VAL A 21 -5.73 26.80 -8.93
N SER A 22 -5.33 26.53 -7.69
CA SER A 22 -5.52 25.26 -7.01
C SER A 22 -6.85 25.24 -6.26
N GLY A 23 -7.63 24.18 -6.46
CA GLY A 23 -8.79 23.83 -5.64
C GLY A 23 -8.51 22.69 -4.66
N TYR A 24 -9.44 22.43 -3.75
CA TYR A 24 -9.36 21.31 -2.82
C TYR A 24 -9.18 19.98 -3.57
N GLY A 25 -8.18 19.21 -3.15
CA GLY A 25 -7.83 17.92 -3.71
C GLY A 25 -6.91 17.98 -4.94
N ASP A 26 -6.67 19.16 -5.52
CA ASP A 26 -5.73 19.30 -6.64
C ASP A 26 -4.29 19.01 -6.20
N THR A 27 -3.55 18.34 -7.07
CA THR A 27 -2.11 18.10 -6.94
C THR A 27 -1.31 18.99 -7.89
N HIS A 28 -0.11 19.37 -7.45
CA HIS A 28 0.80 20.21 -8.23
C HIS A 28 2.24 19.74 -8.03
N GLU A 29 3.00 19.77 -9.12
CA GLU A 29 4.44 19.56 -9.08
C GLU A 29 5.12 20.92 -8.90
N VAL A 30 5.89 21.07 -7.83
CA VAL A 30 6.55 22.32 -7.45
C VAL A 30 8.02 22.09 -7.14
N THR A 31 8.79 23.17 -7.01
CA THR A 31 10.17 23.08 -6.52
C THR A 31 10.18 22.80 -5.01
N GLU A 32 11.28 22.23 -4.50
CA GLU A 32 11.44 21.92 -3.07
C GLU A 32 11.22 23.14 -2.16
N GLY A 33 11.82 24.29 -2.49
CA GLY A 33 11.60 25.52 -1.73
C GLY A 33 10.16 26.04 -1.80
N ALA A 34 9.43 25.77 -2.89
CA ALA A 34 8.02 26.11 -2.97
C ALA A 34 7.15 25.15 -2.15
N ALA A 35 7.47 23.86 -2.13
CA ALA A 35 6.81 22.89 -1.26
C ALA A 35 7.04 23.23 0.23
N GLU A 36 8.26 23.62 0.63
CA GLU A 36 8.51 24.09 2.00
C GLU A 36 7.63 25.28 2.38
N TYR A 37 7.48 26.26 1.48
CA TYR A 37 6.63 27.42 1.73
C TYR A 37 5.12 27.10 1.73
N LEU A 38 4.67 26.21 0.85
CA LEU A 38 3.25 25.87 0.68
C LEU A 38 2.76 24.87 1.74
N CYS A 39 3.64 23.98 2.21
CA CYS A 39 3.41 23.03 3.28
C CYS A 39 3.82 23.56 4.67
N ASP A 40 3.78 24.88 4.85
CA ASP A 40 3.93 25.60 6.13
C ASP A 40 2.85 25.15 7.16
N ASP A 41 3.00 25.55 8.42
CA ASP A 41 2.10 25.29 9.56
C ASP A 41 0.65 25.71 9.33
N ARG A 42 0.36 26.44 8.24
CA ARG A 42 -1.01 26.76 7.78
C ARG A 42 -1.79 25.53 7.35
N GLY A 43 -1.11 24.45 6.96
CA GLY A 43 -1.73 23.17 6.62
C GLY A 43 -2.58 23.20 5.34
N PHE A 44 -2.40 24.18 4.46
CA PHE A 44 -3.19 24.25 3.22
C PHE A 44 -2.77 23.19 2.22
N PHE A 45 -1.47 22.85 2.21
CA PHE A 45 -0.92 21.82 1.33
C PHE A 45 -0.18 20.77 2.15
N GLU A 46 -0.27 19.53 1.70
CA GLU A 46 0.56 18.44 2.19
C GLU A 46 1.50 17.94 1.10
N ARG A 47 2.68 17.47 1.50
CA ARG A 47 3.59 16.76 0.59
C ARG A 47 3.00 15.38 0.32
N VAL A 48 2.66 15.13 -0.94
CA VAL A 48 2.37 13.78 -1.41
C VAL A 48 3.73 13.18 -1.75
N GLN A 49 4.33 12.52 -0.77
CA GLN A 49 5.41 11.60 -1.10
C GLN A 49 4.81 10.61 -2.10
N ALA A 50 5.43 10.49 -3.27
CA ALA A 50 5.28 9.30 -4.07
C ALA A 50 5.85 8.17 -3.21
N MET A 51 5.04 7.64 -2.29
CA MET A 51 5.30 6.34 -1.71
C MET A 51 5.26 5.40 -2.90
N ASP A 52 6.45 5.06 -3.38
CA ASP A 52 6.75 3.70 -3.76
C ASP A 52 6.03 2.80 -2.76
N VAL A 53 5.25 1.86 -3.28
CA VAL A 53 4.44 0.94 -2.49
C VAL A 53 5.40 -0.05 -1.84
N GLU A 54 6.24 0.43 -0.92
CA GLU A 54 7.04 -0.44 -0.07
C GLU A 54 6.08 -1.09 0.90
N PHE A 55 5.75 -2.33 0.53
CA PHE A 55 5.31 -3.43 1.37
C PHE A 55 5.39 -3.07 2.86
N THR A 56 4.22 -3.00 3.50
CA THR A 56 4.22 -3.21 4.94
C THR A 56 4.54 -4.69 5.14
N GLU A 57 5.78 -4.97 5.51
CA GLU A 57 6.16 -6.25 6.09
C GLU A 57 5.30 -6.43 7.35
N VAL A 58 4.21 -7.19 7.19
CA VAL A 58 3.43 -7.72 8.31
C VAL A 58 4.14 -8.96 8.82
N ASP A 59 5.20 -8.74 9.58
CA ASP A 59 5.73 -9.76 10.50
C ASP A 59 4.72 -9.92 11.65
N ALA A 60 3.81 -10.90 11.52
CA ALA A 60 3.29 -11.73 12.62
C ALA A 60 2.12 -12.62 12.14
N ASP A 61 2.42 -13.64 11.34
CA ASP A 61 2.08 -15.06 11.58
C ASP A 61 2.39 -15.84 10.29
N ASP A 62 3.31 -16.79 10.35
CA ASP A 62 3.62 -17.78 9.29
C ASP A 62 2.44 -18.70 8.92
N ALA A 63 1.21 -18.30 9.25
CA ALA A 63 -0.02 -19.04 9.04
C ALA A 63 -0.88 -18.45 7.89
N ASP A 64 -0.91 -17.12 7.69
CA ASP A 64 -1.88 -16.47 6.78
C ASP A 64 -1.52 -16.63 5.29
N GLY A 65 -0.24 -16.80 4.95
CA GLY A 65 0.19 -16.97 3.56
C GLY A 65 -0.36 -18.24 2.88
N LEU A 66 -0.79 -19.24 3.65
CA LEU A 66 -1.44 -20.44 3.13
C LEU A 66 -2.91 -20.17 2.73
N GLU A 67 -3.58 -19.24 3.39
CA GLU A 67 -4.98 -18.87 3.10
C GLU A 67 -5.09 -18.08 1.78
N GLU A 68 -4.03 -17.39 1.38
CA GLU A 68 -3.95 -16.67 0.11
C GLU A 68 -3.59 -17.56 -1.08
N LYS A 69 -3.00 -18.74 -0.85
CA LYS A 69 -2.60 -19.68 -1.90
C LYS A 69 -3.79 -20.41 -2.53
N THR A 70 -3.63 -20.82 -3.78
CA THR A 70 -4.61 -21.68 -4.45
C THR A 70 -4.53 -23.12 -3.93
N VAL A 71 -5.60 -23.90 -4.15
CA VAL A 71 -5.63 -25.33 -3.78
C VAL A 71 -4.51 -26.11 -4.46
N ASP A 72 -4.15 -25.72 -5.68
CA ASP A 72 -3.07 -26.33 -6.46
C ASP A 72 -1.72 -26.10 -5.77
N GLU A 73 -1.41 -24.85 -5.42
CA GLU A 73 -0.19 -24.49 -4.70
C GLU A 73 -0.11 -25.13 -3.31
N LEU A 74 -1.23 -25.23 -2.59
CA LEU A 74 -1.28 -25.92 -1.30
C LEU A 74 -1.09 -27.43 -1.44
N SER A 75 -1.59 -28.02 -2.52
CA SER A 75 -1.39 -29.44 -2.83
C SER A 75 0.08 -29.74 -3.19
N ASP A 76 0.75 -28.83 -3.88
CA ASP A 76 2.19 -28.92 -4.16
C ASP A 76 3.02 -28.79 -2.88
N LEU A 77 2.71 -27.82 -2.01
CA LEU A 77 3.37 -27.68 -0.70
C LEU A 77 3.13 -28.91 0.19
N ALA A 78 1.90 -29.42 0.23
CA ALA A 78 1.57 -30.66 0.92
C ALA A 78 2.26 -31.89 0.29
N ALA A 79 2.65 -31.80 -0.99
CA ALA A 79 3.43 -32.83 -1.64
C ALA A 79 4.90 -32.81 -1.19
N GLU A 80 5.48 -31.63 -1.05
CA GLU A 80 6.83 -31.42 -0.54
C GLU A 80 6.93 -31.82 0.94
N ALA A 81 5.89 -31.58 1.72
CA ALA A 81 5.77 -32.01 3.12
C ALA A 81 5.35 -33.49 3.28
N GLU A 82 5.24 -34.26 2.19
CA GLU A 82 4.89 -35.70 2.21
C GLU A 82 3.56 -36.03 2.94
N ILE A 83 2.60 -35.09 2.96
CA ILE A 83 1.30 -35.28 3.62
C ILE A 83 0.44 -36.32 2.90
N GLU A 84 0.05 -37.38 3.63
CA GLU A 84 -0.78 -38.46 3.10
C GLU A 84 -2.25 -38.02 2.96
N GLY A 85 -2.90 -38.38 1.85
CA GLY A 85 -4.30 -38.02 1.60
C GLY A 85 -4.52 -36.64 0.95
N ARG A 86 -3.45 -35.89 0.63
CA ARG A 86 -3.52 -34.54 0.02
C ARG A 86 -4.43 -34.43 -1.21
N SER A 87 -4.48 -35.45 -2.07
CA SER A 87 -5.27 -35.43 -3.31
C SER A 87 -6.79 -35.44 -3.09
N GLY A 88 -7.25 -35.74 -1.87
CA GLY A 88 -8.66 -35.69 -1.50
C GLY A 88 -9.02 -34.54 -0.56
N MET A 89 -8.04 -33.74 -0.14
CA MET A 89 -8.23 -32.65 0.82
C MET A 89 -8.68 -31.37 0.12
N ASN A 90 -9.57 -30.62 0.77
CA ASN A 90 -9.95 -29.28 0.34
C ASN A 90 -8.92 -28.24 0.81
N LYS A 91 -9.06 -27.01 0.32
CA LYS A 91 -8.17 -25.89 0.66
C LYS A 91 -7.89 -25.79 2.16
N ASP A 92 -8.95 -25.77 2.97
CA ASP A 92 -8.84 -25.59 4.42
C ASP A 92 -8.16 -26.79 5.10
N GLU A 93 -8.40 -28.01 4.59
CA GLU A 93 -7.79 -29.24 5.09
C GLU A 93 -6.30 -29.30 4.76
N LEU A 94 -5.89 -28.84 3.57
CA LEU A 94 -4.48 -28.71 3.18
C LEU A 94 -3.77 -27.66 4.04
N ILE A 95 -4.40 -26.52 4.30
CA ILE A 95 -3.86 -25.47 5.17
C ILE A 95 -3.68 -26.00 6.61
N ALA A 96 -4.69 -26.69 7.14
CA ALA A 96 -4.62 -27.27 8.48
C ALA A 96 -3.52 -28.32 8.59
N ALA A 97 -3.38 -29.20 7.60
CA ALA A 97 -2.34 -30.22 7.58
C ALA A 97 -0.93 -29.61 7.47
N LEU A 98 -0.76 -28.56 6.66
CA LEU A 98 0.51 -27.83 6.53
C LEU A 98 0.88 -27.00 7.76
N ARG A 99 -0.08 -26.67 8.64
CA ARG A 99 0.16 -25.96 9.90
C ARG A 99 0.47 -26.88 11.08
N GLU A 100 0.17 -28.17 10.98
CA GLU A 100 0.33 -29.15 12.08
C GLU A 100 1.62 -29.98 11.98
N ASP A 101 2.36 -29.87 10.87
CA ASP A 101 3.66 -30.52 10.60
C ASP A 101 4.86 -29.65 11.05
#